data_AF-A0A1M3QSB8-F1
#
_entry.id   AF-A0A1M3QSB8-F1
#
_cell.length_a   1.000
_cell.length_b   1.000
_cell.length_c   1.000
_cell.angle_alpha   90.00
_cell.angle_beta   90.00
_cell.angle_gamma   90.00
#
_symmetry.space_group_name_H-M   'P 1'
#
loop_
_entity.id
_entity.type
_entity.pdbx_description
1 polymer ?
#
loop_
_entity_poly.entity_id
_entity_poly.type
_entity_poly.pdbx_seq_one_letter_code
_entity_poly.pdbx_strand_id
1 'polypeptide(L)'
;MKLKDYIQKLFGSERHQLENDRTKLIDRMRKLYKFLETDFNYVYTLDTEVDKYPGGPKYYINKYTNIKAQRQIEIVLHRNSTPIHSYLKRLKNSVEPSYSDNHNCFAFYEIDIYKGIDNHDRHNPYLPPDYEFANVKVGLEILKSIPTILNGTDWFDRNKLDKIFLETKGYKSGHTDNPTFSIIKQTFSFLEQDFNFKIVYDYDKLRPFEQGLGGELIYSNDKIKIAFAVDFRDQDFCIYLVDTKKYDIDNYHQVGERVGRGQTTEKDFIHAKRQLEARIKNYYR
;
A
#
# COMPACT_ATOMS: atom_id res chain seq x y z
N MET A 1 -19.71 -4.55 28.59
CA MET A 1 -19.53 -3.78 27.33
C MET A 1 -19.37 -4.78 26.20
N LYS A 2 -20.16 -4.70 25.11
CA LYS A 2 -20.05 -5.68 24.01
C LYS A 2 -18.79 -5.38 23.19
N LEU A 3 -18.10 -6.41 22.67
CA LEU A 3 -16.87 -6.29 21.88
C LEU A 3 -17.03 -5.29 20.71
N LYS A 4 -18.21 -5.24 20.11
CA LYS A 4 -18.59 -4.29 19.05
C LYS A 4 -18.51 -2.82 19.51
N ASP A 5 -18.93 -2.53 20.75
CA ASP A 5 -18.91 -1.18 21.32
C ASP A 5 -17.47 -0.75 21.69
N TYR A 6 -16.64 -1.72 22.10
CA TYR A 6 -15.22 -1.50 22.36
C TYR A 6 -14.45 -1.18 21.06
N ILE A 7 -14.69 -1.95 20.00
CA ILE A 7 -14.13 -1.72 18.66
C ILE A 7 -14.60 -0.37 18.11
N GLN A 8 -15.89 -0.05 18.21
CA GLN A 8 -16.41 1.27 17.79
C GLN A 8 -15.82 2.43 18.58
N LYS A 9 -15.55 2.25 19.88
CA LYS A 9 -14.86 3.27 20.68
C LYS A 9 -13.38 3.41 20.32
N LEU A 10 -12.69 2.30 20.03
CA LEU A 10 -11.28 2.27 19.61
C LEU A 10 -11.05 3.01 18.29
N PHE A 11 -12.00 2.92 17.36
CA PHE A 11 -11.92 3.58 16.04
C PHE A 11 -12.76 4.86 15.93
N GLY A 12 -13.51 5.22 16.98
CA GLY A 12 -14.55 6.26 16.95
C GLY A 12 -14.28 7.50 17.79
N SER A 13 -13.11 7.65 18.41
CA SER A 13 -12.78 8.85 19.19
C SER A 13 -12.25 9.97 18.27
N GLU A 14 -13.10 10.99 18.09
CA GLU A 14 -12.78 12.37 17.72
C GLU A 14 -11.84 12.59 16.52
N ARG A 15 -12.46 12.80 15.34
CA ARG A 15 -11.79 13.31 14.11
C ARG A 15 -10.85 14.51 14.34
N HIS A 16 -11.04 15.30 15.40
CA HIS A 16 -10.21 16.47 15.72
C HIS A 16 -8.94 16.16 16.53
N GLN A 17 -8.79 14.99 17.15
CA GLN A 17 -7.55 14.61 17.84
C GLN A 17 -6.49 14.08 16.86
N LEU A 18 -6.88 13.18 15.95
CA LEU A 18 -5.95 12.56 14.99
C LEU A 18 -5.30 13.55 14.02
N GLU A 19 -6.02 14.57 13.54
CA GLU A 19 -5.45 15.58 12.64
C GLU A 19 -4.38 16.45 13.32
N ASN A 20 -4.63 16.87 14.57
CA ASN A 20 -3.63 17.58 15.38
C ASN A 20 -2.41 16.70 15.68
N ASP A 21 -2.61 15.39 15.83
CA ASP A 21 -1.52 14.44 16.03
C ASP A 21 -0.69 14.24 14.76
N ARG A 22 -1.29 14.36 13.57
CA ARG A 22 -0.56 14.34 12.28
C ARG A 22 0.35 15.53 12.11
N THR A 23 -0.14 16.75 12.35
CA THR A 23 0.72 17.96 12.24
C THR A 23 1.88 17.90 13.22
N LYS A 24 1.65 17.48 14.48
CA LYS A 24 2.71 17.28 15.47
C LYS A 24 3.73 16.21 15.05
N LEU A 25 3.25 15.10 14.49
CA LEU A 25 4.12 14.03 14.00
C LEU A 25 4.97 14.52 12.82
N ILE A 26 4.39 15.25 11.87
CA ILE A 26 5.09 15.87 10.73
C ILE A 26 6.19 16.82 11.23
N ASP A 27 5.90 17.68 12.21
CA ASP A 27 6.89 18.58 12.79
C ASP A 27 8.03 17.83 13.47
N ARG A 28 7.71 16.78 14.24
CA ARG A 28 8.73 15.90 14.86
C ARG A 28 9.57 15.19 13.80
N MET A 29 8.96 14.67 12.74
CA MET A 29 9.63 14.03 11.61
C MET A 29 10.58 14.99 10.92
N ARG A 30 10.13 16.21 10.62
CA ARG A 30 10.96 17.23 9.96
C ARG A 30 12.18 17.61 10.78
N LYS A 31 12.02 17.76 12.10
CA LYS A 31 13.17 17.97 13.01
C LYS A 31 14.13 16.78 12.98
N LEU A 32 13.59 15.56 13.03
CA LEU A 32 14.40 14.34 13.05
C LEU A 32 15.19 14.14 11.76
N TYR A 33 14.58 14.47 10.62
CA TYR A 33 15.14 14.24 9.29
C TYR A 33 15.85 15.48 8.72
N LYS A 34 16.07 16.51 9.55
CA LYS A 34 16.72 17.77 9.14
C LYS A 34 18.10 17.56 8.50
N PHE A 35 18.79 16.49 8.88
CA PHE A 35 20.08 16.09 8.32
C PHE A 35 20.02 15.85 6.79
N LEU A 36 18.87 15.45 6.24
CA LEU A 36 18.69 15.34 4.78
C LEU A 36 18.84 16.70 4.10
N GLU A 37 18.30 17.75 4.70
CA GLU A 37 18.42 19.11 4.18
C GLU A 37 19.85 19.64 4.39
N THR A 38 20.41 19.47 5.59
CA THR A 38 21.71 20.09 5.96
C THR A 38 22.92 19.36 5.38
N ASP A 39 22.90 18.03 5.39
CA ASP A 39 24.10 17.22 5.09
C ASP A 39 24.05 16.71 3.64
N PHE A 40 22.85 16.55 3.09
CA PHE A 40 22.63 15.97 1.76
C PHE A 40 21.94 16.92 0.77
N ASN A 41 21.64 18.17 1.14
CA ASN A 41 21.00 19.18 0.27
C ASN A 41 19.64 18.76 -0.31
N TYR A 42 18.85 17.99 0.43
CA TYR A 42 17.47 17.69 0.04
C TYR A 42 16.57 18.90 0.30
N VAL A 43 15.57 19.08 -0.55
CA VAL A 43 14.49 20.07 -0.38
C VAL A 43 13.27 19.36 0.18
N TYR A 44 12.74 19.86 1.30
CA TYR A 44 11.52 19.33 1.89
C TYR A 44 10.27 19.99 1.30
N THR A 45 9.27 19.18 0.95
CA THR A 45 7.90 19.61 0.64
C THR A 45 6.89 18.74 1.37
N LEU A 46 5.70 19.30 1.58
CA LEU A 46 4.57 18.60 2.18
C LEU A 46 3.37 18.73 1.25
N ASP A 47 2.88 17.60 0.73
CA ASP A 47 1.62 17.58 0.01
C ASP A 47 0.50 17.25 1.02
N THR A 48 -0.45 18.18 1.19
CA THR A 48 -1.53 18.06 2.18
C THR A 48 -2.83 17.58 1.54
N GLU A 49 -3.51 16.66 2.20
CA GLU A 49 -4.86 16.18 1.82
C GLU A 49 -4.98 15.68 0.38
N VAL A 50 -3.91 15.03 -0.10
CA VAL A 50 -3.91 14.45 -1.44
C VAL A 50 -4.62 13.11 -1.39
N ASP A 51 -5.47 12.92 -2.39
CA ASP A 51 -6.02 11.62 -2.74
C ASP A 51 -4.87 10.75 -3.28
N LYS A 52 -4.47 9.70 -2.57
CA LYS A 52 -3.58 8.68 -3.18
C LYS A 52 -4.25 8.06 -4.41
N TYR A 53 -5.60 8.03 -4.40
CA TYR A 53 -6.47 7.65 -5.51
C TYR A 53 -7.70 8.56 -5.52
N PRO A 54 -8.22 9.02 -6.67
CA PRO A 54 -9.39 9.91 -6.73
C PRO A 54 -10.56 9.41 -5.88
N GLY A 55 -11.05 10.23 -4.94
CA GLY A 55 -12.15 9.88 -4.03
C GLY A 55 -11.78 8.86 -2.93
N GLY A 56 -10.50 8.55 -2.79
CA GLY A 56 -9.96 7.63 -1.79
C GLY A 56 -9.61 8.31 -0.46
N PRO A 57 -8.92 7.57 0.44
CA PRO A 57 -8.45 8.14 1.69
C PRO A 57 -7.47 9.30 1.46
N LYS A 58 -7.51 10.26 2.38
CA LYS A 58 -6.64 11.45 2.36
C LYS A 58 -5.33 11.14 3.08
N TYR A 59 -4.23 11.62 2.50
CA TYR A 59 -2.89 11.43 3.05
C TYR A 59 -2.13 12.75 3.18
N TYR A 60 -1.17 12.77 4.10
CA TYR A 60 -0.09 13.75 4.13
C TYR A 60 1.16 13.09 3.58
N ILE A 61 1.80 13.73 2.61
CA ILE A 61 2.98 13.17 1.95
C ILE A 61 4.18 14.07 2.23
N ASN A 62 5.07 13.60 3.09
CA ASN A 62 6.33 14.27 3.40
C ASN A 62 7.37 13.86 2.37
N LYS A 63 7.80 14.81 1.54
CA LYS A 63 8.80 14.56 0.49
C LYS A 63 10.09 15.29 0.81
N TYR A 64 11.19 14.56 0.69
CA TYR A 64 12.53 15.14 0.66
C TYR A 64 13.11 14.81 -0.71
N THR A 65 13.41 15.82 -1.52
CA THR A 65 13.86 15.63 -2.89
C THR A 65 15.23 16.26 -3.11
N ASN A 66 16.17 15.49 -3.65
CA ASN A 66 17.43 16.00 -4.15
C ASN A 66 17.53 15.69 -5.66
N ILE A 67 17.27 16.70 -6.48
CA ILE A 67 17.34 16.61 -7.94
C ILE A 67 18.76 16.32 -8.42
N LYS A 68 19.78 16.89 -7.79
CA LYS A 68 21.19 16.65 -8.19
C LYS A 68 21.60 15.20 -7.96
N ALA A 69 21.24 14.63 -6.82
CA ALA A 69 21.47 13.22 -6.50
C ALA A 69 20.49 12.27 -7.21
N GLN A 70 19.43 12.81 -7.84
CA GLN A 70 18.32 12.04 -8.42
C GLN A 70 17.69 11.10 -7.37
N ARG A 71 17.38 11.63 -6.19
CA ARG A 71 16.79 10.88 -5.07
C ARG A 71 15.57 11.61 -4.50
N GLN A 72 14.58 10.84 -4.09
CA GLN A 72 13.45 11.31 -3.32
C GLN A 72 13.14 10.33 -2.19
N ILE A 73 12.91 10.86 -1.00
CA ILE A 73 12.38 10.10 0.13
C ILE A 73 10.95 10.56 0.33
N GLU A 74 10.04 9.60 0.49
CA GLU A 74 8.62 9.88 0.70
C GLU A 74 8.11 9.14 1.92
N ILE A 75 7.45 9.87 2.83
CA ILE A 75 6.80 9.29 4.01
C ILE A 75 5.34 9.71 3.99
N VAL A 76 4.49 8.72 3.73
CA VAL A 76 3.05 8.85 3.55
C VAL A 76 2.36 8.54 4.87
N LEU A 77 1.64 9.51 5.41
CA LEU A 77 0.86 9.39 6.64
C LEU A 77 -0.63 9.38 6.27
N HIS A 78 -1.35 8.35 6.69
CA HIS A 78 -2.80 8.33 6.51
C HIS A 78 -3.47 9.38 7.41
N ARG A 79 -4.44 10.16 6.91
CA ARG A 79 -5.05 11.27 7.68
C ARG A 79 -5.74 10.79 8.96
N ASN A 80 -6.57 9.75 8.84
CA ASN A 80 -7.45 9.27 9.93
C ASN A 80 -7.06 7.89 10.47
N SER A 81 -5.87 7.41 10.14
CA SER A 81 -5.41 6.07 10.51
C SER A 81 -3.90 6.14 10.61
N THR A 82 -3.34 5.15 11.26
CA THR A 82 -1.96 5.13 11.69
C THR A 82 -0.95 4.41 10.81
N PRO A 83 -1.32 3.79 9.67
CA PRO A 83 -0.34 3.33 8.70
C PRO A 83 0.60 4.46 8.25
N ILE A 84 1.89 4.13 8.21
CA ILE A 84 2.96 4.96 7.67
C ILE A 84 3.64 4.15 6.58
N HIS A 85 3.69 4.69 5.36
CA HIS A 85 4.45 4.08 4.28
C HIS A 85 5.66 4.95 3.97
N SER A 86 6.86 4.36 3.98
CA SER A 86 8.11 5.08 3.73
C SER A 86 8.83 4.47 2.53
N TYR A 87 9.22 5.31 1.58
CA TYR A 87 9.85 4.91 0.32
C TYR A 87 11.08 5.75 0.03
N LEU A 88 12.09 5.10 -0.56
CA LEU A 88 13.21 5.75 -1.23
C LEU A 88 13.07 5.52 -2.73
N LYS A 89 13.06 6.62 -3.49
CA LYS A 89 12.87 6.65 -4.93
C LYS A 89 14.13 7.18 -5.63
N ARG A 90 14.52 6.53 -6.73
CA ARG A 90 15.48 7.03 -7.70
C ARG A 90 14.73 7.74 -8.81
N LEU A 91 15.00 9.04 -8.94
CA LEU A 91 14.41 9.84 -10.01
C LEU A 91 15.01 9.44 -11.35
N LYS A 92 14.19 9.48 -12.40
CA LYS A 92 14.64 9.31 -13.79
C LYS A 92 14.45 10.62 -14.51
N ASN A 93 15.55 11.29 -14.85
CA ASN A 93 15.53 12.63 -15.47
C ASN A 93 14.68 13.62 -14.65
N SER A 94 14.83 13.58 -13.32
CA SER A 94 14.09 14.42 -12.37
C SER A 94 12.58 14.15 -12.31
N VAL A 95 12.10 13.06 -12.92
CA VAL A 95 10.71 12.61 -12.84
C VAL A 95 10.57 11.58 -11.73
N GLU A 96 9.52 11.75 -10.92
CA GLU A 96 9.15 10.79 -9.88
C GLU A 96 8.70 9.46 -10.52
N PRO A 97 9.31 8.32 -10.15
CA PRO A 97 8.86 7.02 -10.63
C PRO A 97 7.54 6.63 -9.98
N SER A 98 6.73 5.87 -10.72
CA SER A 98 5.57 5.18 -10.14
C SER A 98 6.01 4.25 -9.02
N TYR A 99 5.16 4.08 -8.00
CA TYR A 99 5.35 3.06 -6.96
C TYR A 99 5.49 1.64 -7.50
N SER A 100 4.97 1.37 -8.71
CA SER A 100 5.14 0.10 -9.41
C SER A 100 6.49 -0.07 -10.11
N ASP A 101 7.33 0.97 -10.17
CA ASP A 101 8.70 0.89 -10.71
C ASP A 101 9.64 0.33 -9.63
N ASN A 102 9.57 -0.98 -9.44
CA ASN A 102 10.27 -1.72 -8.39
C ASN A 102 11.81 -1.64 -8.46
N HIS A 103 12.37 -1.22 -9.60
CA HIS A 103 13.80 -0.99 -9.74
C HIS A 103 14.23 0.37 -9.18
N ASN A 104 13.30 1.30 -9.10
CA ASN A 104 13.56 2.69 -8.73
C ASN A 104 12.80 3.12 -7.48
N CYS A 105 11.96 2.26 -6.90
CA CYS A 105 11.21 2.53 -5.68
C CYS A 105 11.42 1.39 -4.68
N PHE A 106 12.01 1.69 -3.53
CA PHE A 106 12.22 0.75 -2.43
C PHE A 106 11.48 1.23 -1.20
N ALA A 107 10.63 0.38 -0.64
CA ALA A 107 10.09 0.59 0.69
C ALA A 107 11.21 0.45 1.74
N PHE A 108 11.08 1.17 2.85
CA PHE A 108 12.13 1.18 3.87
C PHE A 108 12.42 -0.21 4.47
N TYR A 109 11.40 -1.05 4.65
CA TYR A 109 11.59 -2.41 5.15
C TYR A 109 12.46 -3.27 4.22
N GLU A 110 12.41 -3.02 2.90
CA GLU A 110 13.26 -3.73 1.94
C GLU A 110 14.73 -3.36 2.09
N ILE A 111 15.01 -2.12 2.49
CA ILE A 111 16.37 -1.65 2.73
C ILE A 111 16.96 -2.34 3.96
N ASP A 112 16.15 -2.56 4.99
CA ASP A 112 16.55 -3.34 6.17
C ASP A 112 16.84 -4.80 5.81
N ILE A 113 15.96 -5.43 5.02
CA ILE A 113 16.19 -6.79 4.51
C ILE A 113 17.47 -6.85 3.68
N TYR A 114 17.72 -5.85 2.83
CA TYR A 114 18.96 -5.75 2.04
C TYR A 114 20.22 -5.73 2.92
N LYS A 115 20.10 -5.28 4.17
CA LYS A 115 21.17 -5.24 5.19
C LYS A 115 21.15 -6.44 6.14
N GLY A 116 20.32 -7.45 5.88
CA GLY A 116 20.23 -8.66 6.69
C GLY A 116 19.38 -8.49 7.96
N ILE A 117 18.55 -7.46 8.04
CA ILE A 117 17.62 -7.26 9.16
C ILE A 117 16.24 -7.76 8.73
N ASP A 118 15.92 -9.00 9.08
CA ASP A 118 14.60 -9.60 8.86
C ASP A 118 13.78 -9.55 10.16
N ASN A 119 13.22 -8.37 10.47
CA ASN A 119 12.35 -8.18 11.62
C ASN A 119 11.07 -7.45 11.20
N HIS A 120 10.02 -8.23 10.96
CA HIS A 120 8.70 -7.73 10.58
C HIS A 120 8.11 -6.74 11.60
N ASP A 121 8.39 -6.95 12.90
CA ASP A 121 7.84 -6.13 13.99
C ASP A 121 8.56 -4.78 14.11
N ARG A 122 9.75 -4.63 13.50
CA ARG A 122 10.50 -3.37 13.50
C ARG A 122 9.78 -2.26 12.74
N HIS A 123 9.06 -2.60 11.67
CA HIS A 123 8.30 -1.64 10.84
C HIS A 123 6.81 -1.57 11.20
N ASN A 124 6.35 -2.47 12.08
CA ASN A 124 4.98 -2.54 12.57
C ASN A 124 4.96 -2.80 14.10
N PRO A 125 5.52 -1.90 14.92
CA PRO A 125 5.61 -2.13 16.35
C PRO A 125 4.21 -2.19 16.96
N TYR A 126 3.82 -3.37 17.47
CA TYR A 126 2.51 -3.64 18.09
C TYR A 126 2.34 -3.01 19.49
N LEU A 127 3.20 -2.08 19.91
CA LEU A 127 3.19 -1.52 21.27
C LEU A 127 2.71 -0.05 21.26
N PRO A 128 1.52 0.25 21.84
CA PRO A 128 1.06 1.62 22.09
C PRO A 128 1.95 2.34 23.12
N PRO A 129 1.98 3.69 23.18
CA PRO A 129 1.13 4.65 22.45
C PRO A 129 1.81 5.38 21.25
N ASP A 130 3.13 5.25 21.05
CA ASP A 130 3.92 6.09 20.10
C ASP A 130 4.44 5.33 18.86
N TYR A 131 3.75 4.28 18.42
CA TYR A 131 4.22 3.39 17.33
C TYR A 131 4.51 4.12 16.01
N GLU A 132 3.75 5.16 15.67
CA GLU A 132 3.99 6.00 14.51
C GLU A 132 5.34 6.71 14.56
N PHE A 133 5.67 7.28 15.72
CA PHE A 133 6.97 7.93 15.91
C PHE A 133 8.10 6.91 16.01
N ALA A 134 7.84 5.71 16.51
CA ALA A 134 8.79 4.60 16.47
C ALA A 134 9.12 4.20 15.02
N ASN A 135 8.11 4.07 14.15
CA ASN A 135 8.30 3.80 12.72
C ASN A 135 9.14 4.90 12.03
N VAL A 136 8.88 6.16 12.38
CA VAL A 136 9.69 7.30 11.93
C VAL A 136 11.15 7.19 12.40
N LYS A 137 11.41 6.76 13.64
CA LYS A 137 12.78 6.56 14.13
C LYS A 137 13.50 5.42 13.41
N VAL A 138 12.81 4.31 13.12
CA VAL A 138 13.37 3.22 12.32
C VAL A 138 13.76 3.73 10.93
N GLY A 139 12.92 4.56 10.32
CA GLY A 139 13.27 5.19 9.05
C GLY A 139 14.51 6.10 9.13
N LEU A 140 14.73 6.82 10.24
CA LEU A 140 15.97 7.56 10.47
C LEU A 140 17.19 6.64 10.44
N GLU A 141 17.12 5.52 11.16
CA GLU A 141 18.22 4.55 11.27
C GLU A 141 18.58 3.96 9.90
N ILE A 142 17.56 3.63 9.10
CA ILE A 142 17.75 3.18 7.72
C ILE A 142 18.48 4.23 6.91
N LEU A 143 17.98 5.47 6.89
CA LEU A 143 18.54 6.53 6.07
C LEU A 143 20.00 6.85 6.46
N LYS A 144 20.28 6.94 7.77
CA LYS A 144 21.64 7.18 8.27
C LYS A 144 22.62 6.08 7.91
N SER A 145 22.13 4.86 7.67
CA SER A 145 22.99 3.73 7.31
C SER A 145 23.16 3.55 5.79
N ILE A 146 22.63 4.44 4.94
CA ILE A 146 22.81 4.42 3.47
C ILE A 146 23.35 5.75 2.88
N PRO A 147 24.39 6.39 3.45
CA PRO A 147 24.84 7.70 3.00
C PRO A 147 25.24 7.77 1.52
N THR A 148 25.81 6.69 0.96
CA THR A 148 26.20 6.62 -0.47
C THR A 148 25.02 6.43 -1.42
N ILE A 149 23.87 5.93 -0.92
CA ILE A 149 22.64 5.91 -1.71
C ILE A 149 22.01 7.30 -1.73
N LEU A 150 22.03 8.00 -0.58
CA LEU A 150 21.43 9.33 -0.43
C LEU A 150 22.14 10.42 -1.24
N ASN A 151 23.47 10.39 -1.30
CA ASN A 151 24.23 11.36 -2.08
C ASN A 151 24.23 11.06 -3.60
N GLY A 152 23.60 9.95 -4.02
CA GLY A 152 23.47 9.56 -5.41
C GLY A 152 24.61 8.71 -5.98
N THR A 153 25.63 8.38 -5.18
CA THR A 153 26.80 7.58 -5.61
C THR A 153 26.42 6.14 -5.96
N ASP A 154 25.60 5.51 -5.12
CA ASP A 154 25.21 4.10 -5.27
C ASP A 154 23.69 3.95 -5.47
N TRP A 155 23.29 2.75 -5.86
CA TRP A 155 21.90 2.30 -5.82
C TRP A 155 21.81 0.83 -5.41
N PHE A 156 20.67 0.43 -4.86
CA PHE A 156 20.44 -0.96 -4.47
C PHE A 156 20.40 -1.87 -5.69
N ASP A 157 21.07 -3.02 -5.59
CA ASP A 157 20.92 -4.11 -6.55
C ASP A 157 19.64 -4.87 -6.27
N ARG A 158 18.67 -4.72 -7.19
CA ARG A 158 17.36 -5.34 -7.05
C ARG A 158 17.42 -6.88 -7.07
N ASN A 159 18.25 -7.45 -7.94
CA ASN A 159 18.35 -8.91 -8.08
C ASN A 159 18.89 -9.55 -6.80
N LYS A 160 19.82 -8.87 -6.12
CA LYS A 160 20.31 -9.29 -4.82
C LYS A 160 19.21 -9.31 -3.76
N LEU A 161 18.36 -8.27 -3.71
CA LEU A 161 17.24 -8.23 -2.75
C LEU A 161 16.25 -9.36 -2.99
N ASP A 162 15.84 -9.57 -4.24
CA ASP A 162 14.88 -10.62 -4.59
C ASP A 162 15.42 -12.00 -4.22
N LYS A 163 16.73 -12.24 -4.42
CA LYS A 163 17.41 -13.46 -3.98
C LYS A 163 17.37 -13.64 -2.46
N ILE A 164 17.74 -12.61 -1.68
CA ILE A 164 17.71 -12.66 -0.21
C ILE A 164 16.30 -13.05 0.26
N PHE A 165 15.26 -12.40 -0.27
CA PHE A 165 13.90 -12.64 0.18
C PHE A 165 13.40 -14.06 -0.13
N LEU A 166 13.68 -14.56 -1.33
CA LEU A 166 13.33 -15.94 -1.72
C LEU A 166 14.00 -16.95 -0.79
N GLU A 167 15.29 -16.75 -0.49
CA GLU A 167 16.05 -17.57 0.46
C GLU A 167 15.44 -17.51 1.88
N THR A 168 15.13 -16.30 2.38
CA THR A 168 14.56 -16.08 3.72
C THR A 168 13.17 -16.70 3.88
N LYS A 169 12.31 -16.63 2.85
CA LYS A 169 10.94 -17.18 2.91
C LYS A 169 10.84 -18.65 2.52
N GLY A 170 11.94 -19.30 2.15
CA GLY A 170 11.96 -20.70 1.72
C GLY A 170 11.24 -20.94 0.38
N TYR A 171 10.98 -19.89 -0.40
CA TYR A 171 10.44 -20.03 -1.74
C TYR A 171 11.57 -20.32 -2.73
N LYS A 172 11.40 -21.32 -3.59
CA LYS A 172 12.28 -21.48 -4.76
C LYS A 172 11.91 -20.39 -5.77
N SER A 173 12.91 -19.68 -6.30
CA SER A 173 12.74 -18.75 -7.42
C SER A 173 11.98 -19.45 -8.55
N GLY A 174 10.73 -19.05 -8.77
CA GLY A 174 9.87 -19.66 -9.76
C GLY A 174 8.54 -18.97 -9.73
N HIS A 175 8.31 -18.09 -10.70
CA HIS A 175 6.99 -17.58 -11.02
C HIS A 175 6.03 -18.75 -11.15
N THR A 176 5.10 -18.91 -10.20
CA THR A 176 3.83 -19.53 -10.55
C THR A 176 2.98 -18.42 -11.12
N ASP A 177 3.06 -18.21 -12.43
CA ASP A 177 2.07 -17.40 -13.14
C ASP A 177 0.69 -18.01 -12.81
N ASN A 178 -0.10 -17.30 -12.03
CA ASN A 178 -1.45 -17.71 -11.70
C ASN A 178 -2.42 -16.97 -12.62
N PRO A 179 -3.05 -17.65 -13.60
CA PRO A 179 -3.91 -16.98 -14.57
C PRO A 179 -5.20 -16.43 -13.94
N THR A 180 -5.49 -16.71 -12.66
CA THR A 180 -6.74 -16.34 -11.98
C THR A 180 -7.07 -14.85 -12.12
N PHE A 181 -6.14 -13.94 -11.83
CA PHE A 181 -6.42 -12.51 -11.93
C PHE A 181 -6.61 -12.05 -13.37
N SER A 182 -5.92 -12.67 -14.34
CA SER A 182 -6.18 -12.43 -15.76
C SER A 182 -7.59 -12.87 -16.16
N ILE A 183 -8.05 -14.04 -15.69
CA ILE A 183 -9.41 -14.53 -15.92
C ILE A 183 -10.44 -13.62 -15.25
N ILE A 184 -10.19 -13.13 -14.03
CA ILE A 184 -11.05 -12.17 -13.35
C ILE A 184 -11.14 -10.88 -14.18
N LYS A 185 -9.99 -10.30 -14.59
CA LYS A 185 -9.96 -9.09 -15.43
C LYS A 185 -10.77 -9.26 -16.72
N GLN A 186 -10.66 -10.41 -17.38
CA GLN A 186 -11.44 -10.72 -18.58
C GLN A 186 -12.94 -10.86 -18.27
N THR A 187 -13.30 -11.66 -17.27
CA THR A 187 -14.69 -11.97 -16.91
C THR A 187 -15.45 -10.73 -16.42
N PHE A 188 -14.77 -9.84 -15.70
CA PHE A 188 -15.32 -8.64 -15.09
C PHE A 188 -15.00 -7.35 -15.86
N SER A 189 -14.56 -7.47 -17.13
CA SER A 189 -14.25 -6.33 -18.01
C SER A 189 -15.39 -5.33 -18.20
N PHE A 190 -16.64 -5.77 -18.01
CA PHE A 190 -17.84 -4.92 -17.99
C PHE A 190 -17.75 -3.79 -16.95
N LEU A 191 -17.00 -3.96 -15.85
CA LEU A 191 -16.80 -2.89 -14.86
C LEU A 191 -16.14 -1.66 -15.49
N GLU A 192 -15.14 -1.86 -16.34
CA GLU A 192 -14.45 -0.77 -17.04
C GLU A 192 -15.28 -0.27 -18.22
N GLN A 193 -15.84 -1.19 -19.01
CA GLN A 193 -16.55 -0.89 -20.26
C GLN A 193 -17.91 -0.23 -20.04
N ASP A 194 -18.71 -0.73 -19.10
CA ASP A 194 -20.11 -0.33 -18.93
C ASP A 194 -20.30 0.63 -17.75
N PHE A 195 -19.42 0.58 -16.75
CA PHE A 195 -19.58 1.30 -15.48
C PHE A 195 -18.43 2.25 -15.11
N ASN A 196 -17.46 2.46 -16.03
CA ASN A 196 -16.35 3.40 -15.89
C ASN A 196 -15.51 3.21 -14.61
N PHE A 197 -15.37 1.95 -14.16
CA PHE A 197 -14.40 1.64 -13.12
C PHE A 197 -12.97 1.65 -13.69
N LYS A 198 -12.00 1.85 -12.79
CA LYS A 198 -10.58 1.72 -13.07
C LYS A 198 -9.94 0.78 -12.06
N ILE A 199 -9.01 -0.05 -12.51
CA ILE A 199 -8.16 -0.83 -11.61
C ILE A 199 -7.27 0.12 -10.81
N VAL A 200 -7.42 0.11 -9.49
CA VAL A 200 -6.63 0.92 -8.54
C VAL A 200 -5.62 0.08 -7.74
N TYR A 201 -5.80 -1.24 -7.73
CA TYR A 201 -4.86 -2.20 -7.15
C TYR A 201 -4.92 -3.49 -7.95
N ASP A 202 -3.78 -4.07 -8.30
CA ASP A 202 -3.66 -5.29 -9.09
C ASP A 202 -2.54 -6.16 -8.52
N TYR A 203 -2.91 -7.29 -7.94
CA TYR A 203 -1.97 -8.26 -7.38
C TYR A 203 -0.89 -8.70 -8.37
N ASP A 204 -1.25 -8.86 -9.66
CA ASP A 204 -0.29 -9.30 -10.68
C ASP A 204 0.80 -8.25 -10.94
N LYS A 205 0.57 -7.00 -10.54
CA LYS A 205 1.56 -5.90 -10.62
C LYS A 205 2.42 -5.79 -9.37
N LEU A 206 2.11 -6.54 -8.31
CA LEU A 206 2.96 -6.65 -7.13
C LEU A 206 4.22 -7.42 -7.49
N ARG A 207 5.22 -7.28 -6.63
CA ARG A 207 6.50 -7.97 -6.81
C ARG A 207 6.32 -9.47 -6.59
N PRO A 208 7.10 -10.34 -7.24
CA PRO A 208 6.99 -11.79 -7.08
C PRO A 208 7.02 -12.27 -5.63
N PHE A 209 7.66 -11.52 -4.74
CA PHE A 209 7.72 -11.84 -3.32
C PHE A 209 6.59 -11.27 -2.46
N GLU A 210 5.92 -10.21 -2.92
CA GLU A 210 4.67 -9.71 -2.32
C GLU A 210 3.48 -10.53 -2.81
N GLN A 211 3.68 -11.26 -3.91
CA GLN A 211 2.77 -12.28 -4.36
C GLN A 211 2.88 -13.51 -3.43
N GLY A 212 2.02 -13.55 -2.41
CA GLY A 212 1.86 -14.68 -1.50
C GLY A 212 0.92 -15.78 -2.02
N LEU A 213 0.33 -16.51 -1.08
CA LEU A 213 -0.62 -17.59 -1.34
C LEU A 213 -2.07 -17.08 -1.50
N GLY A 214 -2.23 -15.82 -1.86
CA GLY A 214 -3.50 -15.14 -2.07
C GLY A 214 -3.25 -13.70 -2.50
N GLY A 215 -4.24 -13.07 -3.09
CA GLY A 215 -4.08 -11.74 -3.68
C GLY A 215 -5.38 -10.98 -3.83
N GLU A 216 -5.27 -9.74 -4.31
CA GLU A 216 -6.40 -8.83 -4.46
C GLU A 216 -6.36 -8.03 -5.76
N LEU A 217 -7.53 -7.80 -6.35
CA LEU A 217 -7.72 -6.91 -7.49
C LEU A 217 -8.85 -5.96 -7.16
N ILE A 218 -8.61 -4.66 -7.31
CA ILE A 218 -9.57 -3.65 -6.83
C ILE A 218 -9.87 -2.66 -7.93
N TYR A 219 -11.16 -2.55 -8.23
CA TYR A 219 -11.74 -1.58 -9.14
C TYR A 219 -12.37 -0.44 -8.33
N SER A 220 -12.22 0.79 -8.80
CA SER A 220 -12.85 1.96 -8.22
C SER A 220 -13.48 2.82 -9.30
N ASN A 221 -14.63 3.40 -8.98
CA ASN A 221 -15.12 4.62 -9.64
C ASN A 221 -15.36 5.71 -8.59
N ASP A 222 -16.09 6.76 -8.98
CA ASP A 222 -16.43 7.91 -8.14
C ASP A 222 -17.38 7.58 -6.98
N LYS A 223 -18.14 6.48 -7.05
CA LYS A 223 -19.15 6.12 -6.05
C LYS A 223 -18.73 4.96 -5.17
N ILE A 224 -18.31 3.85 -5.77
CA ILE A 224 -18.05 2.58 -5.07
C ILE A 224 -16.74 1.94 -5.51
N LYS A 225 -16.27 1.01 -4.68
CA LYS A 225 -15.15 0.11 -4.98
C LYS A 225 -15.63 -1.33 -5.01
N ILE A 226 -15.07 -2.10 -5.94
CA ILE A 226 -15.24 -3.55 -6.00
C ILE A 226 -13.87 -4.17 -5.76
N ALA A 227 -13.75 -4.95 -4.68
CA ALA A 227 -12.54 -5.69 -4.36
C ALA A 227 -12.76 -7.18 -4.59
N PHE A 228 -11.85 -7.79 -5.33
CA PHE A 228 -11.78 -9.22 -5.59
C PHE A 228 -10.65 -9.78 -4.72
N ALA A 229 -10.97 -10.71 -3.84
CA ALA A 229 -10.02 -11.39 -2.96
C ALA A 229 -9.90 -12.85 -3.37
N VAL A 230 -8.67 -13.36 -3.48
CA VAL A 230 -8.39 -14.74 -3.84
C VAL A 230 -7.46 -15.37 -2.80
N ASP A 231 -7.82 -16.53 -2.25
CA ASP A 231 -6.87 -17.39 -1.52
C ASP A 231 -6.53 -18.60 -2.41
N PHE A 232 -5.25 -18.70 -2.81
CA PHE A 232 -4.81 -19.76 -3.72
C PHE A 232 -4.67 -21.13 -3.03
N ARG A 233 -4.61 -21.20 -1.70
CA ARG A 233 -4.53 -22.47 -0.96
C ARG A 233 -5.88 -23.16 -0.96
N ASP A 234 -6.91 -22.40 -0.63
CA ASP A 234 -8.28 -22.89 -0.52
C ASP A 234 -9.04 -22.75 -1.84
N GLN A 235 -8.37 -22.23 -2.86
CA GLN A 235 -8.94 -21.85 -4.16
C GLN A 235 -10.18 -20.98 -4.01
N ASP A 236 -10.26 -20.20 -2.92
CA ASP A 236 -11.43 -19.38 -2.59
C ASP A 236 -11.37 -18.05 -3.31
N PHE A 237 -12.53 -17.59 -3.75
CA PHE A 237 -12.72 -16.34 -4.44
C PHE A 237 -13.88 -15.60 -3.82
N CYS A 238 -13.67 -14.36 -3.43
CA CYS A 238 -14.71 -13.49 -2.87
C CYS A 238 -14.73 -12.13 -3.57
N ILE A 239 -15.94 -11.57 -3.73
CA ILE A 239 -16.16 -10.22 -4.25
C ILE A 239 -16.81 -9.38 -3.16
N TYR A 240 -16.23 -8.21 -2.92
CA TYR A 240 -16.72 -7.24 -1.95
C TYR A 240 -17.08 -5.93 -2.65
N LEU A 241 -18.27 -5.41 -2.35
CA LEU A 241 -18.68 -4.07 -2.67
C LEU A 241 -18.40 -3.18 -1.46
N VAL A 242 -17.63 -2.11 -1.66
CA VAL A 242 -17.14 -1.25 -0.59
C VAL A 242 -17.50 0.20 -0.90
N ASP A 243 -18.05 0.89 0.09
CA ASP A 243 -18.25 2.34 0.03
C ASP A 243 -16.89 3.05 0.02
N THR A 244 -16.68 3.95 -0.94
CA THR A 244 -15.44 4.71 -1.12
C THR A 244 -15.01 5.45 0.15
N LYS A 245 -15.97 5.89 0.98
CA LYS A 245 -15.71 6.65 2.22
C LYS A 245 -15.17 5.81 3.38
N LYS A 246 -15.26 4.48 3.31
CA LYS A 246 -14.90 3.56 4.40
C LYS A 246 -13.82 2.56 4.00
N TYR A 247 -13.14 2.82 2.89
CA TYR A 247 -12.21 1.87 2.30
C TYR A 247 -10.83 1.93 2.95
N ASP A 248 -10.38 0.77 3.40
CA ASP A 248 -9.00 0.44 3.75
C ASP A 248 -8.64 -0.86 3.03
N ILE A 249 -7.52 -0.87 2.30
CA ILE A 249 -7.11 -2.05 1.52
C ILE A 249 -6.81 -3.25 2.42
N ASP A 250 -6.32 -3.00 3.63
CA ASP A 250 -5.94 -4.08 4.53
C ASP A 250 -7.16 -4.67 5.28
N ASN A 251 -8.31 -3.99 5.26
CA ASN A 251 -9.46 -4.32 6.09
C ASN A 251 -10.82 -4.34 5.36
N TYR A 252 -10.86 -4.15 4.03
CA TYR A 252 -12.13 -4.05 3.30
C TYR A 252 -12.99 -5.31 3.43
N HIS A 253 -12.39 -6.48 3.62
CA HIS A 253 -13.11 -7.75 3.82
C HIS A 253 -13.94 -7.75 5.12
N GLN A 254 -13.64 -6.87 6.08
CA GLN A 254 -14.37 -6.74 7.35
C GLN A 254 -15.53 -5.74 7.27
N VAL A 255 -15.43 -4.75 6.38
CA VAL A 255 -16.38 -3.62 6.28
C VAL A 255 -17.21 -3.62 4.99
N GLY A 256 -16.75 -4.33 3.97
CA GLY A 256 -17.40 -4.46 2.68
C GLY A 256 -18.55 -5.45 2.70
N GLU A 257 -19.55 -5.20 1.85
CA GLU A 257 -20.62 -6.17 1.59
C GLU A 257 -20.07 -7.26 0.67
N ARG A 258 -20.04 -8.52 1.14
CA ARG A 258 -19.70 -9.64 0.26
C ARG A 258 -20.85 -9.93 -0.69
N VAL A 259 -20.62 -9.72 -1.98
CA VAL A 259 -21.63 -9.81 -3.04
C VAL A 259 -21.45 -11.02 -3.96
N GLY A 260 -20.31 -11.70 -3.85
CA GLY A 260 -20.05 -12.97 -4.53
C GLY A 260 -19.03 -13.81 -3.78
N ARG A 261 -19.16 -15.14 -3.89
CA ARG A 261 -18.14 -16.10 -3.47
C ARG A 261 -18.15 -17.34 -4.36
N GLY A 262 -17.04 -18.04 -4.44
CA GLY A 262 -16.96 -19.31 -5.16
C GLY A 262 -15.54 -19.88 -5.11
N GLN A 263 -15.30 -20.94 -5.88
CA GLN A 263 -13.94 -21.39 -6.12
C GLN A 263 -13.33 -20.60 -7.28
N THR A 264 -12.02 -20.70 -7.47
CA THR A 264 -11.27 -20.07 -8.58
C THR A 264 -11.50 -20.79 -9.92
N THR A 265 -12.76 -21.10 -10.24
CA THR A 265 -13.18 -21.76 -11.48
C THR A 265 -13.94 -20.78 -12.39
N GLU A 266 -13.83 -20.97 -13.71
CA GLU A 266 -14.52 -20.13 -14.68
C GLU A 266 -16.04 -20.08 -14.46
N LYS A 267 -16.65 -21.22 -14.14
CA LYS A 267 -18.08 -21.32 -13.85
C LYS A 267 -18.48 -20.46 -12.66
N ASP A 268 -17.70 -20.47 -11.59
CA ASP A 268 -17.97 -19.68 -10.39
C ASP A 268 -17.74 -18.19 -10.65
N PHE A 269 -16.75 -17.82 -11.46
CA PHE A 269 -16.57 -16.43 -11.89
C PHE A 269 -17.78 -15.92 -12.69
N ILE A 270 -18.32 -16.72 -13.62
CA ILE A 270 -19.52 -16.36 -14.37
C ILE A 270 -20.74 -16.21 -13.44
N HIS A 271 -20.87 -17.08 -12.44
CA HIS A 271 -21.95 -16.97 -11.46
C HIS A 271 -21.82 -15.69 -10.63
N ALA A 272 -20.63 -15.41 -10.12
CA ALA A 272 -20.35 -14.22 -9.32
C ALA A 272 -20.47 -12.92 -10.14
N LYS A 273 -20.13 -12.95 -11.44
CA LYS A 273 -20.38 -11.86 -12.39
C LYS A 273 -21.86 -11.47 -12.43
N ARG A 274 -22.75 -12.45 -12.58
CA ARG A 274 -24.21 -12.20 -12.61
C ARG A 274 -24.71 -11.58 -11.30
N GLN A 275 -24.20 -12.05 -10.15
CA GLN A 275 -24.55 -11.49 -8.84
C GLN A 275 -24.08 -10.03 -8.72
N LEU A 276 -22.84 -9.75 -9.11
CA LEU A 276 -22.27 -8.41 -9.06
C LEU A 276 -23.00 -7.44 -10.01
N GLU A 277 -23.27 -7.84 -11.26
CA GLU A 277 -24.02 -7.03 -12.23
C GLU A 277 -25.40 -6.65 -11.70
N ALA A 278 -26.13 -7.62 -11.12
CA ALA A 278 -27.44 -7.36 -10.52
C ALA A 278 -27.32 -6.39 -9.34
N ARG A 279 -26.28 -6.54 -8.50
CA ARG A 279 -26.07 -5.68 -7.34
C ARG A 279 -25.72 -4.25 -7.73
N ILE A 280 -24.82 -4.07 -8.70
CA ILE A 280 -24.46 -2.75 -9.23
C ILE A 280 -25.70 -2.08 -9.85
N LYS A 281 -26.47 -2.78 -10.69
CA LYS A 281 -27.70 -2.20 -11.29
C LYS A 281 -28.70 -1.70 -10.23
N ASN A 282 -28.84 -2.41 -9.11
CA ASN A 282 -29.70 -1.98 -8.01
C ASN A 282 -29.10 -0.84 -7.19
N TYR A 283 -27.77 -0.72 -7.12
CA TYR A 283 -27.08 0.35 -6.40
C TYR A 283 -27.19 1.71 -7.10
N TYR A 284 -27.31 1.70 -8.43
CA TYR A 284 -27.42 2.92 -9.26
C TYR A 284 -28.86 3.31 -9.61
N ARG A 285 -29.87 2.60 -9.10
CA ARG A 285 -31.28 2.98 -9.17
C ARG A 285 -31.65 3.85 -7.98
#